data_AF-A0A957RG03-F1
#
_entry.id   AF-A0A957RG03-F1
#
_cell.length_a   1.000
_cell.length_b   1.000
_cell.length_c   1.000
_cell.angle_alpha   90.00
_cell.angle_beta   90.00
_cell.angle_gamma   90.00
#
_symmetry.space_group_name_H-M   'P 1'
#
loop_
_entity.id
_entity.type
_entity.pdbx_description
1 polymer ?
#
loop_
_entity_poly.entity_id
_entity_poly.type
_entity_poly.pdbx_seq_one_letter_code
_entity_poly.pdbx_strand_id
1 'polypeptide(L)'
;MQPEMPSPARVDALLAYLDGFQQRDTPFARWQGGRQEDGIYFRPAPVYAPDVIAFFHELNQPCWVDPDCNPRRAGGWLDHPRFIETAGYDRIRIMLTYCLRGEEQSAGHWERMLTSGKLIAVLERLRYMRTAFPQTLTKDEAVQPISPASDTAAKSAPAQQQAISRTLPQPA
;
A
#
# COMPACT_ATOMS: atom_id res chain seq x y z
N MET A 1 -20.14 -2.45 2.88
CA MET A 1 -19.81 -3.09 1.59
C MET A 1 -18.44 -3.73 1.80
N GLN A 2 -18.30 -5.06 1.71
CA GLN A 2 -16.98 -5.66 1.90
C GLN A 2 -16.11 -5.31 0.68
N PRO A 3 -14.85 -4.86 0.90
CA PRO A 3 -13.97 -4.50 -0.19
C PRO A 3 -13.70 -5.74 -1.04
N GLU A 4 -14.08 -5.69 -2.31
CA GLU A 4 -13.81 -6.78 -3.26
C GLU A 4 -12.28 -6.94 -3.35
N MET A 5 -11.77 -8.11 -2.98
CA MET A 5 -10.33 -8.37 -3.01
C MET A 5 -9.86 -8.36 -4.47
N PRO A 6 -8.73 -7.69 -4.79
CA PRO A 6 -8.19 -7.72 -6.14
C PRO A 6 -7.84 -9.16 -6.51
N SER A 7 -8.35 -9.62 -7.64
CA SER A 7 -8.02 -10.96 -8.14
C SER A 7 -6.53 -11.03 -8.49
N PRO A 8 -5.91 -12.23 -8.42
CA PRO A 8 -4.51 -12.38 -8.76
C PRO A 8 -4.15 -11.88 -10.17
N ALA A 9 -5.04 -12.10 -11.14
CA ALA A 9 -4.87 -11.60 -12.50
C ALA A 9 -4.85 -10.07 -12.60
N ARG A 10 -5.62 -9.37 -11.77
CA ARG A 10 -5.60 -7.89 -11.70
C ARG A 10 -4.32 -7.36 -11.05
N VAL A 11 -3.81 -8.08 -10.04
CA VAL A 11 -2.48 -7.78 -9.46
C VAL A 11 -1.42 -7.92 -10.53
N ASP A 12 -1.41 -9.04 -11.26
CA ASP A 12 -0.44 -9.33 -12.30
C ASP A 12 -0.52 -8.30 -13.46
N ALA A 13 -1.72 -7.82 -13.80
CA ALA A 13 -1.91 -6.74 -14.78
C ALA A 13 -1.25 -5.41 -14.34
N LEU A 14 -1.35 -5.03 -13.07
CA LEU A 14 -0.65 -3.84 -12.56
C LEU A 14 0.87 -4.03 -12.53
N LEU A 15 1.32 -5.23 -12.16
CA LEU A 15 2.74 -5.55 -12.10
C LEU A 15 3.41 -5.57 -13.48
N ALA A 16 2.66 -5.83 -14.56
CA ALA A 16 3.18 -5.73 -15.92
C ALA A 16 3.71 -4.32 -16.28
N TYR A 17 3.19 -3.27 -15.64
CA TYR A 17 3.67 -1.89 -15.84
C TYR A 17 4.91 -1.54 -15.00
N LEU A 18 5.23 -2.35 -13.98
CA LEU A 18 6.34 -2.08 -13.05
C LEU A 18 7.68 -2.05 -13.76
N ASP A 19 7.98 -3.09 -14.56
CA ASP A 19 9.24 -3.19 -15.29
C ASP A 19 9.40 -2.03 -16.29
N GLY A 20 8.31 -1.64 -16.94
CA GLY A 20 8.27 -0.51 -17.87
C GLY A 20 8.53 0.84 -17.19
N PHE A 21 8.08 1.04 -15.95
CA PHE A 21 8.34 2.27 -15.20
C PHE A 21 9.74 2.30 -14.59
N GLN A 22 10.31 1.16 -14.19
CA GLN A 22 11.66 1.08 -13.62
C GLN A 22 12.75 1.29 -14.67
N GLN A 23 12.55 0.78 -15.89
CA GLN A 23 13.54 0.86 -16.97
C GLN A 23 13.39 2.15 -17.80
N ARG A 24 12.56 3.09 -17.35
CA ARG A 24 12.22 4.26 -18.13
C ARG A 24 13.25 5.37 -18.00
N ASP A 25 13.95 5.66 -19.09
CA ASP A 25 14.87 6.80 -19.19
C ASP A 25 14.20 8.10 -19.66
N THR A 26 12.96 8.02 -20.16
CA THR A 26 12.19 9.19 -20.64
C THR A 26 11.29 9.78 -19.54
N PRO A 27 11.02 11.09 -19.54
CA PRO A 27 10.12 11.70 -18.56
C PRO A 27 8.68 11.14 -18.65
N PHE A 28 8.04 10.99 -17.49
CA PHE A 28 6.67 10.47 -17.37
C PHE A 28 5.59 11.47 -17.81
N ALA A 29 5.89 12.77 -17.73
CA ALA A 29 5.02 13.84 -18.19
C ALA A 29 5.79 14.89 -19.00
N ARG A 30 5.11 15.47 -19.99
CA ARG A 30 5.55 16.68 -20.68
C ARG A 30 4.66 17.84 -20.27
N TRP A 31 5.21 18.81 -19.57
CA TRP A 31 4.48 20.02 -19.21
C TRP A 31 4.23 20.89 -20.44
N GLN A 32 2.96 21.10 -20.78
CA GLN A 32 2.55 22.01 -21.84
C GLN A 32 1.87 23.22 -21.20
N GLY A 33 2.44 24.40 -21.42
CA GLY A 33 1.96 25.65 -20.86
C GLY A 33 2.95 26.77 -21.06
N GLY A 34 2.50 27.99 -20.86
CA GLY A 34 3.29 29.18 -21.09
C GLY A 34 2.41 30.35 -21.49
N ARG A 35 3.01 31.54 -21.50
CA ARG A 35 2.37 32.74 -22.02
C ARG A 35 2.38 32.64 -23.55
N GLN A 36 1.21 32.58 -24.16
CA GLN A 36 1.11 32.71 -25.61
C GLN A 36 1.34 34.18 -25.99
N GLU A 37 1.80 34.44 -27.22
CA GLU A 37 2.09 35.80 -27.71
C GLU A 37 0.86 36.74 -27.58
N ASP A 38 -0.35 36.19 -27.64
CA ASP A 38 -1.63 36.90 -27.53
C ASP A 38 -2.00 37.34 -26.10
N GLY A 39 -1.11 37.14 -25.13
CA GLY A 39 -1.35 37.52 -23.73
C GLY A 39 -2.29 36.58 -22.97
N ILE A 40 -2.81 35.53 -23.63
CA ILE A 40 -3.59 34.47 -22.98
C ILE A 40 -2.65 33.59 -22.15
N TYR A 41 -2.95 33.50 -20.85
CA TYR A 41 -2.22 32.64 -19.93
C TYR A 41 -2.89 31.27 -19.86
N PHE A 42 -2.25 30.24 -20.42
CA PHE A 42 -2.69 28.86 -20.23
C PHE A 42 -2.03 28.30 -18.97
N ARG A 43 -2.83 27.77 -18.03
CA ARG A 43 -2.32 27.07 -16.85
C ARG A 43 -1.51 25.85 -17.34
N PRO A 44 -0.22 25.72 -17.00
CA PRO A 44 0.57 24.57 -17.42
C PRO A 44 -0.08 23.27 -16.97
N ALA A 45 -0.31 22.37 -17.92
CA ALA A 45 -0.89 21.06 -17.67
C ALA A 45 0.12 19.98 -18.09
N PRO A 46 0.34 18.95 -17.27
CA PRO A 46 1.15 17.81 -17.66
C PRO A 46 0.43 16.98 -18.72
N VAL A 47 1.12 16.65 -19.80
CA VAL A 47 0.69 15.64 -20.77
C VAL A 47 1.44 14.37 -20.45
N TYR A 48 0.74 13.40 -19.86
CA TYR A 48 1.29 12.11 -19.48
C TYR A 48 1.51 11.23 -20.69
N ALA A 49 2.50 10.35 -20.56
CA ALA A 49 2.73 9.31 -21.54
C ALA A 49 1.58 8.27 -21.53
N PRO A 50 1.30 7.62 -22.68
CA PRO A 50 0.13 6.75 -22.83
C PRO A 50 0.16 5.53 -21.89
N ASP A 51 1.33 5.03 -21.54
CA ASP A 51 1.54 3.94 -20.58
C ASP A 51 1.15 4.35 -19.14
N VAL A 52 1.50 5.58 -18.73
CA VAL A 52 1.09 6.15 -17.45
C VAL A 52 -0.44 6.29 -17.39
N ILE A 53 -1.04 6.80 -18.47
CA ILE A 53 -2.50 6.93 -18.57
C ILE A 53 -3.19 5.55 -18.50
N ALA A 54 -2.68 4.56 -19.24
CA ALA A 54 -3.21 3.19 -19.22
C ALA A 54 -3.14 2.57 -17.82
N PHE A 55 -2.02 2.76 -17.12
CA PHE A 55 -1.86 2.30 -15.74
C PHE A 55 -2.85 2.95 -14.78
N PHE A 56 -3.02 4.27 -14.81
CA PHE A 56 -3.97 4.96 -13.94
C PHE A 56 -5.43 4.62 -14.28
N HIS A 57 -5.72 4.33 -15.55
CA HIS A 57 -7.02 3.79 -15.95
C HIS A 57 -7.28 2.41 -15.34
N GLU A 58 -6.28 1.53 -15.28
CA GLU A 58 -6.38 0.22 -14.62
C GLU A 58 -6.50 0.35 -13.09
N LEU A 59 -5.82 1.35 -12.49
CA LEU A 59 -5.97 1.67 -11.07
C LEU A 59 -7.35 2.23 -10.72
N ASN A 60 -8.10 2.79 -11.67
CA ASN A 60 -9.44 3.33 -11.44
C ASN A 60 -10.52 2.24 -11.32
N GLN A 61 -10.14 0.95 -11.36
CA GLN A 61 -11.08 -0.14 -11.16
C GLN A 61 -11.58 -0.17 -9.71
N PRO A 62 -12.87 -0.51 -9.46
CA PRO A 62 -13.47 -0.50 -8.11
C PRO A 62 -12.77 -1.39 -7.08
N CYS A 63 -12.01 -2.39 -7.51
CA CYS A 63 -11.22 -3.26 -6.64
C CYS A 63 -9.98 -2.58 -6.03
N TRP A 64 -9.52 -1.48 -6.62
CA TRP A 64 -8.33 -0.75 -6.18
C TRP A 64 -8.70 0.53 -5.43
N VAL A 65 -9.80 1.15 -5.82
CA VAL A 65 -10.30 2.39 -5.23
C VAL A 65 -10.92 2.11 -3.86
N ASP A 66 -10.46 2.86 -2.87
CA ASP A 66 -11.08 2.95 -1.54
C ASP A 66 -11.87 4.28 -1.44
N PRO A 67 -13.21 4.24 -1.37
CA PRO A 67 -14.02 5.45 -1.29
C PRO A 67 -13.78 6.24 0.01
N ASP A 68 -13.35 5.57 1.08
CA ASP A 68 -13.10 6.16 2.40
C ASP A 68 -11.61 6.56 2.58
N CYS A 69 -10.85 6.60 1.49
CA CYS A 69 -9.46 7.00 1.50
C CYS A 69 -9.28 8.41 2.08
N ASN A 70 -8.62 8.50 3.23
CA ASN A 70 -8.18 9.76 3.82
C ASN A 70 -6.84 10.20 3.21
N PRO A 71 -6.79 11.28 2.41
CA PRO A 71 -5.59 11.66 1.67
C PRO A 71 -4.43 12.10 2.58
N ARG A 72 -4.74 12.70 3.73
CA ARG A 72 -3.72 13.13 4.70
C ARG A 72 -3.03 11.93 5.33
N ARG A 73 -3.79 10.87 5.63
CA ARG A 73 -3.27 9.62 6.17
C ARG A 73 -2.45 8.85 5.13
N ALA A 74 -2.97 8.74 3.92
CA ALA A 74 -2.31 8.03 2.82
C ALA A 74 -0.99 8.70 2.40
N GLY A 75 -0.99 10.03 2.25
CA GLY A 75 0.23 10.79 1.97
C GLY A 75 1.29 10.61 3.05
N GLY A 76 0.88 10.64 4.33
CA GLY A 76 1.80 10.40 5.45
C GLY A 76 2.43 9.00 5.45
N TRP A 77 1.73 7.97 4.99
CA TRP A 77 2.32 6.63 4.82
C TRP A 77 3.31 6.57 3.65
N LEU A 78 3.01 7.26 2.54
CA LEU A 78 3.89 7.33 1.37
C LEU A 78 5.18 8.12 1.61
N ASP A 79 5.18 9.01 2.60
CA ASP A 79 6.38 9.76 3.01
C ASP A 79 7.38 8.90 3.82
N HIS A 80 6.96 7.73 4.30
CA HIS A 80 7.74 6.90 5.22
C HIS A 80 7.91 5.48 4.66
N PRO A 81 9.12 5.12 4.17
CA PRO A 81 9.38 3.82 3.53
C PRO A 81 8.94 2.59 4.35
N ARG A 82 9.12 2.64 5.68
CA ARG A 82 8.71 1.55 6.60
C ARG A 82 7.22 1.23 6.56
N PHE A 83 6.36 2.22 6.30
CA PHE A 83 4.92 1.97 6.19
C PHE A 83 4.56 1.28 4.88
N ILE A 84 5.34 1.51 3.82
CA ILE A 84 5.20 0.81 2.54
C ILE A 84 5.67 -0.64 2.70
N GLU A 85 6.84 -0.86 3.31
CA GLU A 85 7.41 -2.20 3.53
C GLU A 85 6.52 -3.12 4.39
N THR A 86 5.78 -2.55 5.34
CA THR A 86 4.89 -3.30 6.24
C THR A 86 3.42 -3.26 5.81
N ALA A 87 3.11 -2.62 4.68
CA ALA A 87 1.74 -2.51 4.21
C ALA A 87 1.17 -3.89 3.83
N GLY A 88 -0.09 -4.12 4.20
CA GLY A 88 -0.94 -5.18 3.66
C GLY A 88 -1.84 -4.64 2.54
N TYR A 89 -2.67 -5.51 1.94
CA TYR A 89 -3.51 -5.18 0.78
C TYR A 89 -4.40 -3.96 1.00
N ASP A 90 -5.05 -3.83 2.16
CA ASP A 90 -5.93 -2.69 2.45
C ASP A 90 -5.17 -1.36 2.48
N ARG A 91 -3.97 -1.35 3.08
CA ARG A 91 -3.13 -0.15 3.10
C ARG A 91 -2.60 0.20 1.72
N ILE A 92 -2.22 -0.80 0.92
CA ILE A 92 -1.78 -0.61 -0.47
C ILE A 92 -2.90 0.00 -1.30
N ARG A 93 -4.15 -0.50 -1.18
CA ARG A 93 -5.32 0.08 -1.86
C ARG A 93 -5.52 1.56 -1.53
N ILE A 94 -5.43 1.91 -0.26
CA ILE A 94 -5.54 3.30 0.19
C ILE A 94 -4.42 4.17 -0.41
N MET A 95 -3.17 3.66 -0.42
CA MET A 95 -2.04 4.38 -1.03
C MET A 95 -2.21 4.56 -2.54
N LEU A 96 -2.64 3.51 -3.26
CA LEU A 96 -2.91 3.57 -4.70
C LEU A 96 -4.06 4.53 -5.03
N THR A 97 -5.12 4.53 -4.21
CA THR A 97 -6.23 5.46 -4.35
C THR A 97 -5.78 6.91 -4.18
N TYR A 98 -4.90 7.16 -3.21
CA TYR A 98 -4.31 8.49 -3.04
C TYR A 98 -3.50 8.91 -4.26
N CYS A 99 -2.64 8.03 -4.79
CA CYS A 99 -1.86 8.30 -6.01
C CYS A 99 -2.78 8.61 -7.21
N LEU A 100 -3.89 7.88 -7.35
CA LEU A 100 -4.88 8.10 -8.42
C LEU A 100 -5.56 9.47 -8.28
N ARG A 101 -6.17 9.74 -7.12
CA ARG A 101 -6.98 10.95 -6.88
C ARG A 101 -6.16 12.23 -6.70
N GLY A 102 -4.87 12.11 -6.41
CA GLY A 102 -3.99 13.25 -6.20
C GLY A 102 -3.86 14.16 -7.41
N GLU A 103 -4.07 13.65 -8.63
CA GLU A 103 -3.97 14.45 -9.86
C GLU A 103 -5.12 15.46 -10.00
N GLU A 104 -6.32 15.12 -9.53
CA GLU A 104 -7.45 16.05 -9.51
C GLU A 104 -7.17 17.27 -8.60
N GLN A 105 -6.32 17.09 -7.59
CA GLN A 105 -6.00 18.10 -6.58
C GLN A 105 -4.72 18.87 -6.90
N SER A 106 -3.77 18.23 -7.58
CA SER A 106 -2.47 18.79 -7.92
C SER A 106 -2.04 18.25 -9.27
N ALA A 107 -2.10 19.08 -10.31
CA ALA A 107 -1.51 18.74 -11.59
C ALA A 107 -0.03 18.35 -11.42
N GLY A 108 0.38 17.24 -12.03
CA GLY A 108 1.74 16.70 -11.90
C GLY A 108 1.92 15.74 -10.72
N HIS A 109 0.84 15.38 -10.02
CA HIS A 109 0.91 14.46 -8.88
C HIS A 109 1.37 13.08 -9.33
N TRP A 110 0.85 12.57 -10.45
CA TRP A 110 1.24 11.27 -10.99
C TRP A 110 2.72 11.22 -11.33
N GLU A 111 3.24 12.25 -12.01
CA GLU A 111 4.68 12.36 -12.31
C GLU A 111 5.49 12.38 -11.02
N ARG A 112 5.09 13.20 -10.03
CA ARG A 112 5.79 13.28 -8.75
C ARG A 112 5.83 11.93 -8.02
N MET A 113 4.75 11.14 -8.05
CA MET A 113 4.71 9.82 -7.40
C MET A 113 5.58 8.79 -8.10
N LEU A 114 5.69 8.86 -9.43
CA LEU A 114 6.58 8.02 -10.24
C LEU A 114 8.05 8.40 -10.06
N THR A 115 8.39 9.68 -10.24
CA THR A 115 9.77 10.19 -10.15
C THR A 115 10.35 10.08 -8.73
N SER A 116 9.52 10.19 -7.69
CA SER A 116 9.98 9.98 -6.31
C SER A 116 10.17 8.51 -5.94
N GLY A 117 9.80 7.57 -6.82
CA GLY A 117 9.88 6.12 -6.57
C GLY A 117 8.85 5.60 -5.56
N LYS A 118 7.97 6.45 -5.02
CA LYS A 118 6.96 6.06 -4.03
C LYS A 118 5.95 5.08 -4.60
N LEU A 119 5.45 5.35 -5.80
CA LEU A 119 4.52 4.46 -6.48
C LEU A 119 5.19 3.12 -6.84
N ILE A 120 6.45 3.16 -7.27
CA ILE A 120 7.25 1.97 -7.57
C ILE A 120 7.44 1.12 -6.30
N ALA A 121 7.76 1.73 -5.15
CA ALA A 121 7.91 1.03 -3.88
C ALA A 121 6.61 0.33 -3.43
N VAL A 122 5.45 0.96 -3.65
CA VAL A 122 4.14 0.35 -3.37
C VAL A 122 3.87 -0.86 -4.28
N LEU A 123 4.21 -0.76 -5.57
CA LEU A 123 4.07 -1.86 -6.52
C LEU A 123 5.05 -3.01 -6.23
N GLU A 124 6.29 -2.72 -5.83
CA GLU A 124 7.25 -3.73 -5.38
C GLU A 124 6.76 -4.45 -4.12
N ARG A 125 6.17 -3.71 -3.18
CA ARG A 125 5.52 -4.34 -2.03
C ARG A 125 4.39 -5.26 -2.46
N LEU A 126 3.56 -4.84 -3.42
CA LEU A 126 2.48 -5.65 -3.96
C LEU A 126 3.03 -6.92 -4.65
N ARG A 127 4.13 -6.81 -5.41
CA ARG A 127 4.86 -7.95 -6.00
C ARG A 127 5.37 -8.91 -4.94
N TYR A 128 5.96 -8.40 -3.87
CA TYR A 128 6.39 -9.21 -2.75
C TYR A 128 5.21 -9.97 -2.13
N MET A 129 4.07 -9.31 -1.91
CA MET A 129 2.89 -9.97 -1.37
C MET A 129 2.31 -11.03 -2.32
N ARG A 130 2.39 -10.81 -3.64
CA ARG A 130 1.96 -11.76 -4.67
C ARG A 130 2.85 -13.00 -4.73
N THR A 131 4.15 -12.83 -4.58
CA THR A 131 5.15 -13.92 -4.63
C THR A 131 5.28 -14.66 -3.30
N ALA A 132 5.11 -13.96 -2.17
CA ALA A 132 5.12 -14.54 -0.82
C ALA A 132 3.80 -15.25 -0.45
N PHE A 133 2.70 -14.97 -1.17
CA PHE A 133 1.50 -15.80 -1.17
C PHE A 133 1.39 -16.58 -2.49
N PRO A 134 2.26 -17.59 -2.74
CA PRO A 134 1.90 -18.62 -3.70
C PRO A 134 0.64 -19.28 -3.13
N GLN A 135 -0.41 -19.41 -3.94
CA GLN A 135 -1.65 -19.99 -3.48
C GLN A 135 -1.45 -21.46 -3.06
N THR A 136 -1.25 -21.71 -1.77
CA THR A 136 -1.53 -23.00 -1.14
C THR A 136 -3.03 -23.12 -0.84
N LEU A 137 -3.84 -22.70 -1.80
CA LEU A 137 -5.28 -22.93 -1.86
C LEU A 137 -5.62 -23.34 -3.30
N THR A 138 -4.85 -24.30 -3.81
CA THR A 138 -5.44 -25.32 -4.67
C THR A 138 -6.59 -25.92 -3.87
N LYS A 139 -7.79 -25.48 -4.23
CA LYS A 139 -9.07 -26.10 -3.90
C LYS A 139 -9.11 -27.47 -4.58
N ASP A 140 -8.23 -28.36 -4.15
CA ASP A 140 -8.15 -29.79 -4.45
C ASP A 140 -6.85 -30.31 -3.81
N GLU A 141 -6.83 -30.40 -2.49
CA GLU A 141 -6.29 -31.59 -1.85
C GLU A 141 -6.97 -31.78 -0.49
N ALA A 142 -7.46 -32.99 -0.34
CA ALA A 142 -8.35 -33.45 0.69
C ALA A 142 -7.66 -33.49 2.06
N VAL A 143 -8.49 -33.32 3.09
CA VAL A 143 -8.46 -34.10 4.33
C VAL A 143 -7.07 -34.30 4.94
N GLN A 144 -6.81 -33.60 6.05
CA GLN A 144 -6.60 -34.32 7.30
C GLN A 144 -7.31 -33.60 8.48
N PRO A 145 -8.11 -34.34 9.26
CA PRO A 145 -8.78 -33.79 10.43
C PRO A 145 -7.77 -33.72 11.58
N ILE A 146 -7.40 -32.52 12.00
CA ILE A 146 -6.77 -32.35 13.31
C ILE A 146 -7.86 -32.24 14.38
N SER A 147 -8.10 -33.36 15.06
CA SER A 147 -8.67 -33.42 16.39
C SER A 147 -8.37 -34.79 17.02
N PRO A 148 -8.35 -34.93 18.34
CA PRO A 148 -7.94 -33.97 19.38
C PRO A 148 -7.02 -34.63 20.45
N ALA A 149 -6.51 -33.80 21.37
CA ALA A 149 -6.16 -34.11 22.76
C ALA A 149 -5.20 -35.29 23.09
N SER A 150 -4.10 -34.96 23.77
CA SER A 150 -3.77 -35.65 25.02
C SER A 150 -3.26 -34.65 26.05
N ASP A 151 -4.17 -34.43 26.98
CA ASP A 151 -4.04 -33.85 28.30
C ASP A 151 -2.87 -34.48 29.07
N THR A 152 -2.07 -33.68 29.77
CA THR A 152 -1.58 -34.06 31.10
C THR A 152 -1.37 -32.77 31.89
N ALA A 153 -2.39 -32.50 32.69
CA ALA A 153 -2.43 -31.55 33.78
C ALA A 153 -1.19 -31.61 34.70
N ALA A 154 -0.73 -30.43 35.11
CA ALA A 154 -0.15 -30.23 36.43
C ALA A 154 -0.77 -28.97 37.05
N LYS A 155 -1.81 -29.24 37.82
CA LYS A 155 -2.57 -28.38 38.73
C LYS A 155 -1.65 -27.80 39.81
N SER A 156 -1.70 -26.50 40.05
CA SER A 156 -1.71 -25.88 41.40
C SER A 156 -1.91 -24.37 41.34
N ALA A 157 -2.93 -23.91 42.06
CA ALA A 157 -3.23 -22.53 42.47
C ALA A 157 -3.51 -22.59 43.98
N PRO A 158 -3.82 -21.48 44.69
CA PRO A 158 -3.35 -20.09 44.67
C PRO A 158 -2.91 -19.61 46.09
N ALA A 159 -2.50 -18.33 46.24
CA ALA A 159 -2.35 -17.51 47.47
C ALA A 159 -1.02 -16.73 47.40
N GLN A 160 -0.86 -15.45 47.74
CA GLN A 160 -1.60 -14.56 48.62
C GLN A 160 -1.16 -13.11 48.31
N GLN A 161 -2.11 -12.17 48.34
CA GLN A 161 -1.82 -10.75 48.58
C GLN A 161 -1.32 -10.60 50.02
N GLN A 162 -0.29 -9.78 50.24
CA GLN A 162 -0.24 -8.86 51.39
C GLN A 162 0.88 -7.82 51.21
N ALA A 163 0.45 -6.56 51.27
CA ALA A 163 1.30 -5.41 51.50
C ALA A 163 1.87 -5.44 52.93
N ILE A 164 3.11 -5.01 53.11
CA ILE A 164 3.57 -4.40 54.37
C ILE A 164 4.74 -3.45 54.10
N SER A 165 4.51 -2.22 54.52
CA SER A 165 5.44 -1.11 54.63
C SER A 165 6.57 -1.36 55.64
N ARG A 166 7.60 -0.50 55.54
CA ARG A 166 8.65 -0.15 56.53
C ARG A 166 9.87 -1.06 56.60
N THR A 167 11.05 -0.48 56.36
CA THR A 167 12.02 -0.06 57.41
C THR A 167 13.42 0.08 56.82
N LEU A 168 13.97 1.30 56.88
CA LEU A 168 15.40 1.62 56.77
C LEU A 168 16.20 0.85 57.84
N PRO A 169 17.47 0.50 57.59
CA PRO A 169 18.51 1.29 58.29
C PRO A 169 19.82 1.50 57.52
N GLN A 170 20.44 2.65 57.75
CA GLN A 170 21.90 2.88 57.65
C GLN A 170 22.64 2.02 58.69
N PRO A 171 23.92 1.63 58.49
CA PRO A 171 25.09 2.48 58.81
C PRO A 171 26.26 2.26 57.80
N ALA A 172 27.41 2.96 57.78
CA ALA A 172 28.15 3.74 58.77
C ALA A 172 28.89 4.90 58.07
#